data_AF-X1GY36-F1
#
_entry.id   AF-X1GY36-F1
#
_cell.length_a   1.000
_cell.length_b   1.000
_cell.length_c   1.000
_cell.angle_alpha   90.00
_cell.angle_beta   90.00
_cell.angle_gamma   90.00
#
_symmetry.space_group_name_H-M   'P 1'
#
loop_
_entity.id
_entity.type
_entity.pdbx_description
1 polymer ?
#
loop_
_entity_poly.entity_id
_entity_poly.type
_entity_poly.pdbx_seq_one_letter_code
_entity_poly.pdbx_strand_id
1 'polypeptide(L)' 'GLNSPFALVRSAHGTTRRAMVPVKLILKGKKFETLVTVTKRKHLEYPMIIGRRSLKGFLVNPQKKKEEK' A
#
# COMPACT_ATOMS: atom_id res chain seq x y z
N GLY A 1 0.12 -10.62 20.98
CA GLY A 1 0.10 -11.30 19.67
C GLY A 1 -1.23 -11.02 19.02
N LEU A 2 -1.26 -10.41 17.84
CA LEU A 2 -2.50 -9.92 17.25
C LEU A 2 -2.59 -10.31 15.77
N ASN A 3 -3.18 -11.48 15.51
CA ASN A 3 -3.74 -11.82 14.20
C ASN A 3 -5.17 -11.26 14.11
N SER A 4 -5.36 -9.95 14.28
CA SER A 4 -6.67 -9.36 13.99
C SER A 4 -6.82 -9.29 12.48
N PRO A 5 -7.88 -9.87 11.87
CA PRO A 5 -8.11 -9.78 10.43
C PRO A 5 -8.48 -8.36 9.97
N PHE A 6 -8.46 -7.37 10.87
CA PHE A 6 -8.84 -6.00 10.59
C PHE A 6 -7.88 -4.98 11.22
N ALA A 7 -7.65 -3.87 10.51
CA ALA A 7 -6.96 -2.69 11.01
C ALA A 7 -7.92 -1.50 11.12
N LEU A 8 -7.73 -0.68 12.16
CA LEU A 8 -8.36 0.63 12.26
C LEU A 8 -7.46 1.67 11.60
N VAL A 9 -7.95 2.31 10.53
CA VAL A 9 -7.18 3.29 9.75
C VAL A 9 -7.80 4.67 9.89
N ARG A 10 -6.99 5.64 10.33
CA ARG A 10 -7.38 7.06 10.42
C ARG A 10 -6.93 7.81 9.17
N SER A 11 -7.77 8.71 8.69
CA SER A 11 -7.54 9.54 7.50
C SER A 11 -8.22 10.91 7.67
N ALA A 12 -8.01 11.83 6.72
CA ALA A 12 -8.70 13.13 6.70
C ALA A 12 -10.24 12.99 6.66
N HIS A 13 -10.76 11.89 6.11
CA HIS A 13 -12.20 11.60 6.04
C HIS A 13 -12.71 10.82 7.27
N GLY A 14 -11.94 10.79 8.36
CA GLY A 14 -12.25 10.05 9.57
C GLY A 14 -11.62 8.65 9.62
N THR A 15 -12.25 7.76 10.39
CA THR A 15 -11.69 6.45 10.75
C THR A 15 -12.48 5.31 10.10
N THR A 16 -11.77 4.32 9.55
CA THR A 16 -12.39 3.16 8.89
C THR A 16 -11.76 1.86 9.37
N ARG A 17 -12.59 0.84 9.58
CA ARG A 17 -12.13 -0.54 9.80
C ARG A 17 -11.90 -1.21 8.45
N ARG A 18 -10.72 -1.78 8.23
CA ARG A 18 -10.33 -2.38 6.95
C ARG A 18 -9.83 -3.80 7.15
N ALA A 19 -10.26 -4.72 6.29
CA ALA A 19 -9.73 -6.09 6.27
C ALA A 19 -8.23 -6.08 5.95
N MET A 20 -7.48 -6.93 6.65
CA MET A 20 -6.06 -7.17 6.42
C MET A 20 -5.89 -8.49 5.69
N VAL A 21 -5.15 -8.49 4.58
CA VAL A 21 -4.87 -9.68 3.79
C VAL A 21 -3.37 -9.80 3.53
N PRO A 22 -2.78 -11.02 3.58
CA PRO A 22 -1.40 -11.24 3.18
C PRO A 22 -1.28 -11.11 1.66
N VAL A 23 -0.26 -10.40 1.19
CA VAL A 23 0.03 -10.25 -0.25
C VAL A 23 1.52 -10.43 -0.47
N LYS A 24 1.86 -11.16 -1.54
CA LYS A 24 3.21 -11.24 -2.08
C LYS A 24 3.35 -10.24 -3.23
N LEU A 25 4.35 -9.37 -3.14
CA LEU A 25 4.54 -8.24 -4.05
C LEU A 25 5.95 -8.30 -4.63
N ILE A 26 6.12 -7.84 -5.88
CA ILE A 26 7.43 -7.65 -6.50
C ILE A 26 7.57 -6.18 -6.90
N LEU A 27 8.56 -5.49 -6.33
CA LEU A 27 8.87 -4.09 -6.66
C LEU A 27 10.33 -3.97 -7.09
N LYS A 28 10.57 -3.57 -8.35
CA LYS A 28 11.92 -3.48 -8.96
C LYS A 28 12.77 -4.74 -8.68
N GLY A 29 12.18 -5.92 -8.87
CA GLY A 29 12.82 -7.21 -8.64
C GLY A 29 12.91 -7.69 -7.18
N LYS A 30 12.62 -6.83 -6.18
CA LYS A 30 12.57 -7.25 -4.77
C LYS A 30 11.21 -7.84 -4.43
N LYS A 31 11.21 -9.07 -3.93
CA LYS A 31 10.02 -9.77 -3.43
C LYS A 31 9.82 -9.45 -1.95
N PHE A 32 8.59 -9.18 -1.53
CA PHE A 32 8.25 -9.07 -0.12
C PHE A 32 6.82 -9.56 0.14
N GLU A 33 6.66 -10.19 1.29
CA GLU A 33 5.36 -10.63 1.81
C GLU A 33 4.93 -9.66 2.91
N THR A 34 3.72 -9.13 2.80
CA THR A 34 3.24 -8.14 3.76
C THR A 34 1.73 -8.19 3.93
N LEU A 35 1.25 -7.78 5.10
CA LEU A 35 -0.17 -7.57 5.33
C LEU A 35 -0.57 -6.19 4.79
N VAL A 36 -1.61 -6.16 3.95
CA VAL A 36 -2.16 -4.92 3.38
C VAL A 36 -3.61 -4.74 3.80
N THR A 37 -4.06 -3.48 3.89
CA THR A 37 -5.47 -3.17 4.15
C THR A 37 -6.26 -3.01 2.85
N VAL A 38 -7.45 -3.61 2.77
CA VAL A 38 -8.35 -3.49 1.61
C VAL A 38 -9.30 -2.29 1.77
N THR A 39 -9.49 -1.52 0.70
CA THR A 39 -10.46 -0.40 0.65
C THR A 39 -10.83 -0.06 -0.80
N LYS A 40 -12.02 0.52 -1.01
CA LYS A 40 -12.53 0.89 -2.34
C LYS A 40 -11.75 2.09 -2.90
N ARG A 41 -11.13 1.92 -4.08
CA ARG A 41 -10.33 2.96 -4.76
C ARG A 41 -10.72 3.16 -6.24
N LYS A 42 -11.94 2.78 -6.63
CA LYS A 42 -12.40 2.81 -8.03
C LYS A 42 -12.27 4.19 -8.72
N HIS A 43 -12.24 5.28 -7.95
CA HIS A 43 -12.14 6.65 -8.45
C HIS A 43 -10.72 7.23 -8.41
N LEU A 44 -9.71 6.45 -8.02
CA LEU A 44 -8.33 6.91 -7.95
C LEU A 44 -7.52 6.42 -9.15
N GLU A 45 -6.58 7.23 -9.63
CA GLU A 45 -5.66 6.89 -10.71
C GLU A 45 -4.84 5.62 -10.39
N TYR A 46 -4.41 5.49 -9.13
CA TYR A 46 -3.64 4.34 -8.66
C TYR A 46 -4.49 3.43 -7.77
N PRO A 47 -4.63 2.13 -8.11
CA PRO A 47 -5.46 1.20 -7.34
C PRO A 47 -4.83 0.79 -6.00
N MET A 48 -3.51 0.98 -5.84
CA MET A 48 -2.74 0.58 -4.66
C MET A 48 -1.85 1.73 -4.20
N ILE A 49 -1.73 1.88 -2.87
CA ILE A 49 -0.77 2.79 -2.23
C ILE A 49 0.30 1.95 -1.58
N ILE A 50 1.58 2.23 -1.89
CA ILE A 50 2.73 1.62 -1.22
C ILE A 50 3.28 2.64 -0.21
N GLY A 51 3.19 2.32 1.07
CA GLY A 51 3.63 3.20 2.15
C GLY A 51 5.16 3.21 2.31
N ARG A 52 5.67 4.25 2.98
CA ARG A 52 7.10 4.46 3.27
C ARG A 52 7.79 3.23 3.89
N ARG A 53 7.11 2.49 4.77
CA ARG A 53 7.65 1.29 5.42
C ARG A 53 8.06 0.22 4.41
N SER A 54 7.27 0.03 3.35
CA SER A 54 7.56 -0.92 2.26
C SER A 54 8.58 -0.39 1.25
N LEU A 55 8.79 0.92 1.21
CA LEU A 55 9.77 1.58 0.32
C LEU A 55 11.16 1.75 0.96
N LYS A 56 11.41 1.18 2.16
CA LYS A 56 12.74 1.23 2.78
C LYS A 56 13.77 0.57 1.86
N GLY A 57 14.85 1.29 1.55
CA GLY A 57 15.89 0.82 0.63
C GLY A 57 15.58 1.03 -0.86
N PHE A 58 14.59 1.86 -1.18
CA PHE A 58 14.34 2.37 -2.53
C PHE A 58 14.55 3.89 -2.54
N LEU A 59 15.19 4.40 -3.59
CA LEU A 59 15.20 5.83 -3.89
C LEU A 59 13.96 6.16 -4.72
N VAL A 60 13.15 7.08 -4.22
CA VAL A 60 11.92 7.56 -4.89
C VAL A 60 12.15 8.99 -5.31
N ASN A 61 12.09 9.26 -6.62
CA ASN A 61 12.13 10.62 -7.15
C ASN A 61 10.72 11.02 -7.65
N PRO A 62 10.00 11.90 -6.94
CA PRO A 62 8.66 12.32 -7.33
C PRO A 62 8.64 13.27 -8.55
N GLN A 63 9.78 13.86 -8.92
CA GLN A 63 9.88 14.71 -10.11
C GLN A 63 10.07 13.89 -11.39
N LYS A 64 10.40 12.59 -11.28
CA LYS A 64 10.51 11.71 -12.44
C LYS A 64 9.11 11.42 -12.96
N LYS A 65 8.79 11.93 -14.16
CA LYS A 65 7.54 11.60 -14.86
C LYS A 65 7.49 10.11 -15.17
N LYS A 66 6.27 9.57 -15.21
CA LYS A 66 6.03 8.19 -15.64
C LYS A 66 6.53 8.07 -17.08
N GLU A 67 7.42 7.12 -17.34
CA GLU A 67 7.79 6.74 -18.70
C GLU A 67 6.53 6.18 -19.36
N GLU A 68 6.10 6.78 -20.47
CA GLU A 68 5.08 6.20 -21.33
C GLU A 68 5.61 4.87 -21.86
N LYS A 69 4.80 3.82 -21.73
CA LYS A 69 5.13 2.49 -22.26
C LYS A 69 4.78 2.41 -23.73
#